data_AF-A0A0B1U2L2-F1
#
_entry.id   AF-A0A0B1U2L2-F1
#
_cell.length_a   1.000
_cell.length_b   1.000
_cell.length_c   1.000
_cell.angle_alpha   90.00
_cell.angle_beta   90.00
_cell.angle_gamma   90.00
#
_symmetry.space_group_name_H-M   'P 1'
#
loop_
_entity.id
_entity.type
_entity.pdbx_description
1 polymer ?
#
loop_
_entity_poly.entity_id
_entity_poly.type
_entity_poly.pdbx_seq_one_letter_code
_entity_poly.pdbx_strand_id
1 'polypeptide(L)' 'MRKMGEMIQRHLENILTFCRHRITNGVAEGLNSKIMAIKRKACGYRNRDHFKTAIYFFCGGLDLYPTSS' A
#
# COMPACT_ATOMS: atom_id res chain seq x y z
N MET A 1 3.44 -3.89 26.77
CA MET A 1 3.75 -2.45 26.80
C MET A 1 5.06 -2.08 26.10
N ARG A 2 6.21 -2.73 26.38
CA ARG A 2 7.53 -2.35 25.80
C ARG A 2 7.57 -2.21 24.26
N LYS A 3 7.07 -3.20 23.51
CA LYS A 3 7.05 -3.17 22.03
C LYS A 3 6.31 -1.97 21.43
N MET A 4 5.19 -1.57 22.05
CA MET A 4 4.40 -0.42 21.61
C MET A 4 5.18 0.88 21.84
N GLY A 5 5.84 1.01 23.00
CA GLY A 5 6.69 2.15 23.33
C GLY A 5 7.87 2.30 22.37
N GLU A 6 8.56 1.20 22.05
CA GLU A 6 9.66 1.18 21.06
C GLU A 6 9.18 1.54 19.64
N MET A 7 7.93 1.21 19.30
CA MET A 7 7.33 1.55 18.00
C MET A 7 6.96 3.03 17.94
N ILE A 8 6.37 3.59 19.00
CA ILE A 8 6.08 5.02 19.11
C ILE A 8 7.38 5.82 19.06
N GLN A 9 8.43 5.40 19.78
CA GLN A 9 9.72 6.09 19.78
C GLN A 9 10.38 6.10 18.39
N ARG A 10 10.27 5.00 17.64
CA ARG A 10 10.79 4.90 16.25
C ARG A 10 10.01 5.75 15.23
N HIS A 11 8.74 6.04 15.49
CA HIS A 11 7.89 6.81 14.57
C HIS A 11 7.58 8.23 15.06
N LEU A 12 8.16 8.65 16.20
CA LEU A 12 7.88 9.91 16.85
C LEU A 12 8.14 11.11 15.93
N GLU A 13 9.22 11.10 15.15
CA GLU A 13 9.54 12.15 14.19
C GLU A 13 8.46 12.31 13.12
N ASN A 14 7.92 11.21 12.60
CA ASN A 14 6.85 11.24 11.61
C ASN A 14 5.53 11.72 12.22
N ILE A 15 5.25 11.36 13.48
CA ILE A 15 4.08 11.85 14.23
C ILE A 15 4.17 13.37 14.41
N LEU A 16 5.33 13.89 14.82
CA LEU A 16 5.54 15.33 15.00
C LEU A 16 5.51 16.08 13.66
N THR A 17 6.06 15.50 12.60
CA THR A 17 6.01 16.05 11.24
C THR A 17 4.57 16.15 10.73
N PHE A 18 3.73 15.15 11.00
CA PHE A 18 2.29 15.21 10.70
C PHE A 18 1.59 16.35 11.47
N CYS A 19 1.87 16.52 12.76
CA CYS A 19 1.29 17.62 13.55
C CYS A 19 1.69 19.01 13.00
N ARG A 20 2.91 19.16 12.49
CA ARG A 20 3.44 20.44 12.00
C ARG A 20 3.10 20.74 10.55
N HIS A 21 3.19 19.75 9.67
CA HIS A 21 3.12 19.92 8.21
C HIS A 21 1.92 19.22 7.58
N ARG A 22 1.14 18.44 8.35
CA ARG A 22 0.00 17.61 7.88
C ARG A 22 0.36 16.60 6.78
N ILE A 23 1.64 16.30 6.62
CA ILE A 23 2.12 15.26 5.72
C ILE A 23 1.83 13.91 6.39
N THR A 24 0.92 13.14 5.80
CA THR A 24 0.48 11.84 6.32
C THR A 24 0.92 10.69 5.42
N ASN A 25 1.34 9.60 6.04
CA ASN A 25 1.60 8.34 5.35
C ASN A 25 0.31 7.57 5.01
N GLY A 26 -0.87 8.08 5.40
CA GLY A 26 -2.15 7.39 5.26
C GLY A 26 -2.49 6.97 3.83
N VAL A 27 -2.12 7.77 2.82
CA VAL A 27 -2.34 7.40 1.41
C VAL A 27 -1.49 6.19 1.02
N ALA A 28 -0.23 6.15 1.42
CA ALA A 28 0.66 5.03 1.16
C ALA A 28 0.26 3.77 1.96
N GLU A 29 -0.22 3.93 3.19
CA GLU A 29 -0.77 2.84 4.01
C GLU A 29 -2.04 2.25 3.39
N GLY A 30 -2.92 3.11 2.86
CA GLY A 30 -4.10 2.70 2.11
C GLY A 30 -3.74 1.90 0.86
N LEU A 31 -2.75 2.35 0.09
CA LEU A 31 -2.24 1.63 -1.08
C LEU A 31 -1.63 0.27 -0.68
N ASN A 32 -0.79 0.24 0.36
CA ASN A 32 -0.21 -1.01 0.87
C ASN A 32 -1.29 -2.00 1.32
N SER A 33 -2.35 -1.52 1.96
CA SER A 33 -3.48 -2.35 2.38
C SER A 33 -4.23 -2.92 1.17
N LYS A 34 -4.44 -2.12 0.10
CA LYS A 34 -5.05 -2.56 -1.15
C LYS A 34 -4.19 -3.62 -1.87
N ILE A 35 -2.87 -3.45 -1.92
CA ILE A 35 -1.93 -4.43 -2.47
C ILE A 35 -1.98 -5.75 -1.70
N MET A 36 -2.00 -5.70 -0.37
CA MET A 36 -2.13 -6.89 0.46
C MET A 36 -3.48 -7.60 0.26
N ALA A 37 -4.56 -6.84 0.07
CA ALA A 37 -5.87 -7.40 -0.27
C ALA A 37 -5.85 -8.13 -1.62
N ILE A 38 -5.21 -7.57 -2.64
CA ILE A 38 -5.02 -8.22 -3.95
C ILE A 38 -4.26 -9.56 -3.79
N LYS A 39 -3.14 -9.54 -3.05
CA LYS A 39 -2.38 -10.75 -2.74
C LYS A 39 -3.23 -11.82 -2.04
N ARG A 40 -4.05 -11.41 -1.07
CA ARG A 40 -4.91 -12.31 -0.30
C ARG A 40 -6.04 -12.90 -1.14
N LYS A 41 -6.69 -12.10 -2.00
CA LYS A 41 -7.74 -12.56 -2.92
C LYS A 41 -7.25 -13.63 -3.89
N ALA A 42 -6.00 -13.53 -4.33
CA ALA A 42 -5.38 -14.53 -5.19
C ALA A 42 -4.83 -15.76 -4.44
N CYS A 43 -4.99 -15.84 -3.10
CA CYS A 43 -4.36 -16.84 -2.25
C CYS A 43 -2.82 -16.88 -2.39
N GLY A 44 -2.21 -15.75 -2.76
CA GLY A 44 -0.79 -15.61 -3.05
C GLY A 44 -0.46 -15.74 -4.54
N TYR A 45 0.60 -15.03 -4.96
CA TYR A 45 1.12 -15.10 -6.32
C TYR A 45 2.43 -15.90 -6.30
N ARG A 46 2.52 -16.91 -7.16
CA ARG A 46 3.73 -17.74 -7.30
C ARG A 46 4.80 -17.04 -8.15
N ASN A 47 4.38 -16.23 -9.12
CA ASN A 47 5.25 -15.39 -9.94
C ASN A 47 5.12 -13.91 -9.53
N ARG A 48 6.25 -13.24 -9.30
CA ARG A 48 6.33 -11.81 -8.96
C ARG A 48 5.87 -10.90 -10.10
N ASP A 49 6.06 -11.30 -11.35
CA ASP A 49 5.63 -10.52 -12.51
C ASP A 49 4.11 -10.49 -12.61
N HIS A 50 3.45 -11.63 -12.39
CA HIS A 50 1.98 -11.68 -12.32
C HIS A 50 1.43 -10.83 -11.16
N PHE A 51 2.15 -10.80 -10.03
CA PHE A 51 1.76 -9.93 -8.92
C PHE A 51 1.87 -8.46 -9.28
N LYS A 52 2.97 -8.05 -9.93
CA LYS A 52 3.14 -6.67 -10.42
C LYS A 52 2.04 -6.29 -11.41
N THR A 53 1.74 -7.14 -12.39
CA THR A 53 0.66 -6.92 -13.35
C THR A 53 -0.69 -6.76 -12.65
N ALA A 54 -1.01 -7.60 -11.66
CA ALA A 54 -2.24 -7.48 -10.89
C ALA A 54 -2.31 -6.16 -10.09
N ILE A 55 -1.20 -5.71 -9.51
CA ILE A 55 -1.14 -4.41 -8.84
C ILE A 55 -1.40 -3.27 -9.84
N TYR A 56 -0.74 -3.27 -11.00
CA TYR A 56 -0.96 -2.25 -12.02
C TYR A 56 -2.40 -2.29 -12.57
N PHE A 57 -2.99 -3.47 -12.68
CA PHE A 57 -4.38 -3.63 -13.07
C PHE A 57 -5.34 -2.99 -12.05
N PHE A 58 -5.27 -3.41 -10.78
CA PHE A 58 -6.23 -2.98 -9.76
C PHE A 58 -5.96 -1.58 -9.17
N CYS A 59 -4.71 -1.11 -9.21
CA CYS A 59 -4.30 0.17 -8.63
C CYS A 59 -3.88 1.21 -9.68
N GLY A 60 -3.49 0.79 -10.89
CA GLY A 60 -3.01 1.67 -11.96
C GLY A 60 -4.05 2.02 -13.02
N GLY A 61 -5.28 1.51 -12.92
CA GLY A 61 -6.37 1.86 -13.85
C GLY A 61 -6.18 1.30 -15.26
N LEU A 62 -5.51 0.15 -15.39
CA LEU A 62 -5.30 -0.48 -16.69
C LEU A 62 -6.65 -0.98 -17.23
N ASP A 63 -7.09 -0.44 -18.36
CA ASP A 63 -8.33 -0.86 -18.99
C ASP A 63 -8.14 -2.26 -19.62
N LEU A 64 -9.04 -3.19 -19.30
CA LEU A 64 -8.92 -4.60 -19.72
C LEU A 64 -9.39 -4.80 -21.17
N TYR A 65 -10.20 -3.87 -21.67
CA TYR A 65 -10.76 -3.96 -23.01
C TYR A 65 -9.88 -3.16 -23.97
N PRO A 66 -9.50 -3.73 -25.14
CA PRO A 66 -8.91 -2.92 -26.18
C PRO A 66 -9.91 -1.82 -26.51
N THR A 67 -9.45 -0.58 -26.55
CA THR A 67 -10.25 0.54 -27.03
C THR A 67 -10.57 0.22 -28.48
N SER A 68 -11.76 -0.31 -28.74
CA SER A 68 -12.28 -0.53 -30.09
C SER A 68 -12.22 0.81 -30.81
N SER A 69 -11.29 0.89 -31.75
CA SER A 69 -11.13 2.01 -32.69
C SER A 69 -12.17 1.90 -33.79
#